data_AF-H6VA53-F1
#
_entry.id   AF-H6VA53-F1
#
_cell.length_a   1.000
_cell.length_b   1.000
_cell.length_c   1.000
_cell.angle_alpha   90.00
_cell.angle_beta   90.00
_cell.angle_gamma   90.00
#
_symmetry.space_group_name_H-M   'P 1'
#
loop_
_entity.id
_entity.type
_entity.pdbx_description
1 polymer ?
#
loop_
_entity_poly.entity_id
_entity_poly.type
_entity_poly.pdbx_seq_one_letter_code
_entity_poly.pdbx_strand_id
1 'polypeptide(L)'
;LLSHLADVRGTFDMGDLLGRLVLDITVIAVFGWDPCRLVASMPPTNVAAALDTLMEVAMRRHILPVSCWKTMRWLNIGQERKLAQAEAVLYGFVVKSIHRKMDGDGTSTEDDILSHYVDDPNPDPEFLNRDREPTDFLIRTFINFMVAMRDPMRSALSWLVYNIATHPHAMLAIREELAPIAAARKYDGGVVVFQPDETKDLVYQRAAMFESLRLYPIAPLE
;
A
#
# COMPACT_ATOMS: atom_id res chain seq x y z
N LEU A 1 -15.64 -7.49 -6.64
CA LEU A 1 -15.52 -6.18 -7.33
C LEU A 1 -15.24 -6.35 -8.82
N LEU A 2 -14.11 -6.93 -9.23
CA LEU A 2 -13.75 -7.08 -10.65
C LEU A 2 -14.78 -7.88 -11.48
N SER A 3 -15.37 -8.96 -10.93
CA SER A 3 -16.43 -9.71 -11.61
C SER A 3 -17.66 -8.84 -11.90
N HIS A 4 -18.08 -8.03 -10.93
CA HIS A 4 -19.19 -7.08 -11.10
C HIS A 4 -18.88 -6.01 -12.16
N LEU A 5 -17.65 -5.46 -12.16
CA LEU A 5 -17.23 -4.51 -13.19
C LEU A 5 -17.19 -5.12 -14.59
N ALA A 6 -16.83 -6.41 -14.70
CA ALA A 6 -16.86 -7.17 -15.94
C ALA A 6 -18.30 -7.38 -16.44
N ASP A 7 -19.22 -7.74 -15.54
CA ASP A 7 -20.64 -7.93 -15.88
C ASP A 7 -21.30 -6.64 -16.41
N VAL A 8 -20.97 -5.51 -15.78
CA VAL A 8 -21.48 -4.18 -16.16
C VAL A 8 -20.75 -3.60 -17.39
N ARG A 9 -19.65 -4.25 -17.84
CA ARG A 9 -18.76 -3.77 -18.92
C ARG A 9 -18.29 -2.32 -18.72
N GLY A 10 -18.11 -1.91 -17.47
CA GLY A 10 -17.65 -0.56 -17.12
C GLY A 10 -16.16 -0.39 -17.38
N THR A 11 -15.75 0.80 -17.81
CA THR A 11 -14.33 1.20 -17.77
C THR A 11 -13.97 1.61 -16.34
N PHE A 12 -12.77 1.26 -15.90
CA PHE A 12 -12.26 1.64 -14.58
C PHE A 12 -10.76 1.94 -14.65
N ASP A 13 -10.29 2.72 -13.69
CA ASP A 13 -8.87 3.02 -13.52
C ASP A 13 -8.20 1.91 -12.69
N MET A 14 -7.34 1.13 -13.35
CA MET A 14 -6.59 0.05 -12.69
C MET A 14 -5.58 0.60 -11.67
N GLY A 15 -5.00 1.78 -11.91
CA GLY A 15 -4.06 2.41 -11.00
C GLY A 15 -4.73 2.86 -9.70
N ASP A 16 -5.94 3.44 -9.77
CA ASP A 16 -6.73 3.78 -8.58
C ASP A 16 -7.11 2.52 -7.78
N LEU A 17 -7.57 1.48 -8.48
CA LEU A 17 -7.94 0.21 -7.85
C LEU A 17 -6.76 -0.45 -7.12
N LEU A 18 -5.60 -0.55 -7.80
CA LEU A 18 -4.39 -1.10 -7.20
C LEU A 18 -3.88 -0.21 -6.06
N GLY A 19 -4.00 1.11 -6.18
CA GLY A 19 -3.65 2.04 -5.11
C GLY A 19 -4.46 1.84 -3.83
N ARG A 20 -5.75 1.52 -3.96
CA ARG A 20 -6.62 1.16 -2.82
C ARG A 20 -6.28 -0.21 -2.25
N LEU A 21 -6.12 -1.21 -3.11
CA LEU A 21 -5.72 -2.56 -2.69
C LEU A 21 -4.42 -2.52 -1.87
N VAL A 22 -3.42 -1.80 -2.38
CA VAL A 22 -2.12 -1.68 -1.71
C VAL A 22 -2.23 -0.89 -0.41
N LEU A 23 -3.09 0.13 -0.33
CA LEU A 23 -3.37 0.81 0.93
C LEU A 23 -3.95 -0.16 1.97
N ASP A 24 -4.92 -0.98 1.58
CA ASP A 24 -5.54 -1.96 2.47
C ASP A 24 -4.50 -3.01 2.93
N ILE A 25 -3.71 -3.57 2.01
CA ILE A 25 -2.60 -4.49 2.33
C ILE A 25 -1.61 -3.83 3.30
N THR A 26 -1.27 -2.56 3.08
CA THR A 26 -0.34 -1.82 3.94
C THR A 26 -0.92 -1.64 5.34
N VAL A 27 -2.19 -1.25 5.47
CA VAL A 27 -2.83 -1.06 6.78
C VAL A 27 -2.96 -2.38 7.52
N ILE A 28 -3.30 -3.47 6.82
CA ILE A 28 -3.36 -4.82 7.40
C ILE A 28 -1.98 -5.25 7.90
N ALA A 29 -0.94 -5.14 7.07
CA ALA A 29 0.41 -5.59 7.44
C ALA A 29 1.02 -4.74 8.57
N VAL A 30 0.73 -3.43 8.59
CA VAL A 30 1.33 -2.48 9.53
C VAL A 30 0.57 -2.41 10.85
N PHE A 31 -0.76 -2.40 10.82
CA PHE A 31 -1.61 -2.16 12.00
C PHE A 31 -2.53 -3.35 12.35
N GLY A 32 -2.54 -4.39 11.52
CA GLY A 32 -3.29 -5.61 11.77
C GLY A 32 -4.78 -5.54 11.48
N TRP A 33 -5.27 -4.56 10.73
CA TRP A 33 -6.71 -4.44 10.47
C TRP A 33 -7.07 -4.06 9.05
N ASP A 34 -8.24 -4.54 8.61
CA ASP A 34 -8.75 -4.27 7.29
C ASP A 34 -9.64 -3.00 7.29
N PRO A 35 -9.24 -1.93 6.57
CA PRO A 35 -10.08 -0.75 6.40
C PRO A 35 -11.24 -0.96 5.39
N CYS A 36 -11.34 -2.13 4.75
CA CYS A 36 -12.35 -2.58 3.79
C CYS A 36 -12.65 -1.55 2.68
N ARG A 37 -11.62 -1.01 2.01
CA ARG A 37 -11.80 0.11 1.06
C ARG A 37 -12.06 -0.33 -0.38
N LEU A 38 -12.01 -1.62 -0.68
CA LEU A 38 -12.36 -2.21 -1.97
C LEU A 38 -13.87 -2.38 -2.17
N VAL A 39 -14.65 -1.33 -1.87
CA VAL A 39 -16.10 -1.27 -2.13
C VAL A 39 -16.41 -0.62 -3.47
N ALA A 40 -17.52 -1.04 -4.11
CA ALA A 40 -17.93 -0.58 -5.44
C ALA A 40 -18.14 0.94 -5.55
N SER A 41 -18.48 1.61 -4.44
CA SER A 41 -18.65 3.07 -4.40
C SER A 41 -17.34 3.86 -4.50
N MET A 42 -16.19 3.20 -4.28
CA MET A 42 -14.84 3.77 -4.39
C MET A 42 -14.71 5.20 -3.82
N PRO A 43 -15.08 5.47 -2.56
CA PRO A 43 -15.00 6.82 -2.00
C PRO A 43 -13.54 7.27 -1.85
N PRO A 44 -13.23 8.57 -2.02
CA PRO A 44 -11.89 9.09 -1.82
C PRO A 44 -11.46 8.92 -0.35
N THR A 45 -10.23 8.48 -0.12
CA THR A 45 -9.65 8.33 1.22
C THR A 45 -8.68 9.47 1.50
N ASN A 46 -8.95 10.24 2.55
CA ASN A 46 -8.09 11.34 2.99
C ASN A 46 -6.64 10.87 3.25
N VAL A 47 -6.46 9.62 3.69
CA VAL A 47 -5.16 8.98 3.91
C VAL A 47 -4.41 8.74 2.60
N ALA A 48 -5.07 8.20 1.56
CA ALA A 48 -4.42 8.00 0.26
C ALA A 48 -4.00 9.35 -0.35
N ALA A 49 -4.89 10.34 -0.31
CA ALA A 49 -4.59 11.68 -0.80
C ALA A 49 -3.44 12.35 -0.03
N ALA A 50 -3.34 12.11 1.28
CA ALA A 50 -2.24 12.60 2.10
C ALA A 50 -0.90 11.91 1.75
N LEU A 51 -0.89 10.59 1.53
CA LEU A 51 0.30 9.86 1.05
C LEU A 51 0.72 10.33 -0.35
N ASP A 52 -0.23 10.54 -1.26
CA ASP A 52 0.06 11.07 -2.59
C ASP A 52 0.64 12.50 -2.51
N THR A 53 0.12 13.34 -1.61
CA THR A 53 0.67 14.68 -1.34
C THR A 53 2.10 14.61 -0.79
N LEU A 54 2.39 13.70 0.14
CA LEU A 54 3.75 13.49 0.66
C LEU A 54 4.74 13.19 -0.48
N MET A 55 4.40 12.23 -1.34
CA MET A 55 5.26 11.81 -2.43
C MET A 55 5.42 12.90 -3.50
N GLU A 56 4.34 13.62 -3.84
CA GLU A 56 4.40 14.74 -4.79
C GLU A 56 5.34 15.85 -4.27
N VAL A 57 5.25 16.20 -2.99
CA VAL A 57 6.09 17.23 -2.39
C VAL A 57 7.54 16.76 -2.29
N ALA A 58 7.78 15.50 -1.94
CA ALA A 58 9.11 14.90 -1.92
C ALA A 58 9.78 14.99 -3.31
N MET A 59 9.09 14.56 -4.36
CA MET A 59 9.56 14.67 -5.74
C MET A 59 9.87 16.11 -6.14
N ARG A 60 9.00 17.06 -5.80
CA ARG A 60 9.25 18.49 -6.08
C ARG A 60 10.48 19.02 -5.35
N ARG A 61 10.75 18.57 -4.13
CA ARG A 61 11.96 18.96 -3.38
C ARG A 61 13.25 18.47 -4.02
N HIS A 62 13.23 17.36 -4.75
CA HIS A 62 14.38 16.90 -5.53
C HIS A 62 14.70 17.82 -6.73
N ILE A 63 13.69 18.49 -7.29
CA ILE A 63 13.84 19.40 -8.43
C ILE A 63 14.15 20.83 -7.98
N LEU A 64 13.61 21.25 -6.84
CA LEU A 64 13.73 22.63 -6.34
C LEU A 64 14.99 22.84 -5.49
N PRO A 65 15.71 23.97 -5.64
CA PRO A 65 16.82 24.32 -4.77
C PRO A 65 16.40 24.36 -3.29
N VAL A 66 17.32 23.98 -2.40
CA VAL A 66 17.07 23.86 -0.95
C VAL A 66 16.53 25.15 -0.33
N SER A 67 17.00 26.31 -0.78
CA SER A 67 16.52 27.62 -0.33
C SER A 67 15.05 27.87 -0.68
N CYS A 68 14.60 27.42 -1.85
CA CYS A 68 13.25 27.66 -2.36
C CYS A 68 12.20 26.89 -1.56
N TRP A 69 12.38 25.59 -1.34
CA TRP A 69 11.40 24.83 -0.56
C TRP A 69 11.46 25.18 0.94
N LYS A 70 12.64 25.52 1.50
CA LYS A 70 12.74 25.99 2.89
C LYS A 70 12.00 27.30 3.13
N THR A 71 12.07 28.24 2.19
CA THR A 71 11.31 29.51 2.28
C THR A 71 9.82 29.29 2.15
N MET A 72 9.36 28.42 1.24
CA MET A 72 7.95 28.01 1.15
C MET A 72 7.45 27.34 2.43
N ARG A 73 8.30 26.52 3.07
CA ARG A 73 8.01 25.86 4.35
C ARG A 73 7.92 26.87 5.49
N TRP A 74 8.86 27.81 5.55
CA TRP A 74 8.85 28.87 6.55
C TRP A 74 7.62 29.79 6.44
N LEU A 75 7.23 30.15 5.21
CA LEU A 75 6.03 30.93 4.95
C LEU A 75 4.72 30.12 5.03
N ASN A 76 4.80 28.79 5.12
CA ASN A 76 3.67 27.88 5.09
C ASN A 76 2.72 28.13 3.89
N ILE A 77 3.30 28.20 2.69
CA ILE A 77 2.57 28.47 1.44
C ILE A 77 2.75 27.35 0.41
N GLY A 78 1.81 27.29 -0.54
CA GLY A 78 1.88 26.39 -1.68
C GLY A 78 1.93 24.91 -1.27
N GLN A 79 2.93 24.21 -1.77
CA GLN A 79 3.09 22.76 -1.60
C GLN A 79 3.49 22.35 -0.18
N GLU A 80 4.24 23.21 0.52
CA GLU A 80 4.65 22.95 1.90
C GLU A 80 3.47 23.08 2.88
N ARG A 81 2.49 23.94 2.58
CA ARG A 81 1.22 23.99 3.33
C ARG A 81 0.40 22.73 3.15
N LYS A 82 0.31 22.23 1.91
CA LYS A 82 -0.38 20.97 1.61
C LYS A 82 0.29 19.80 2.32
N LEU A 83 1.63 19.78 2.35
CA LEU A 83 2.39 18.81 3.11
C LEU A 83 2.03 18.85 4.61
N ALA A 84 2.02 20.03 5.23
CA ALA A 84 1.67 20.14 6.65
C ALA A 84 0.24 19.62 6.95
N GLN A 85 -0.71 19.83 6.04
CA GLN A 85 -2.06 19.28 6.16
C GLN A 85 -2.09 17.75 5.98
N ALA A 86 -1.34 17.23 5.02
CA ALA A 86 -1.20 15.79 4.79
C ALA A 86 -0.54 15.09 5.98
N GLU A 87 0.53 15.67 6.54
CA GLU A 87 1.20 15.18 7.74
C GLU A 87 0.21 15.11 8.92
N ALA A 88 -0.64 16.13 9.13
CA ALA A 88 -1.64 16.11 10.19
C ALA A 88 -2.69 14.99 10.02
N VAL A 89 -3.14 14.75 8.78
CA VAL A 89 -4.08 13.64 8.48
C VAL A 89 -3.45 12.29 8.78
N LEU A 90 -2.19 12.09 8.36
CA LEU A 90 -1.48 10.82 8.57
C LEU A 90 -1.14 10.61 10.04
N TYR A 91 -0.68 11.65 10.72
CA TYR A 91 -0.42 11.62 12.15
C TYR A 91 -1.67 11.18 12.92
N GLY A 92 -2.82 11.82 12.67
CA GLY A 92 -4.08 11.45 13.31
C GLY A 92 -4.54 10.04 12.97
N PHE A 93 -4.34 9.59 11.72
CA PHE A 93 -4.66 8.22 11.31
C PHE A 93 -3.80 7.18 12.04
N VAL A 94 -2.49 7.41 12.13
CA VAL A 94 -1.55 6.49 12.80
C VAL A 94 -1.81 6.45 14.30
N VAL A 95 -1.96 7.60 14.97
CA VAL A 95 -2.30 7.66 16.40
C VAL A 95 -3.57 6.87 16.68
N LYS A 96 -4.63 7.12 15.91
CA LYS A 96 -5.89 6.39 16.05
C LYS A 96 -5.72 4.88 15.84
N SER A 97 -4.89 4.48 14.87
CA SER A 97 -4.64 3.06 14.58
C SER A 97 -3.88 2.37 15.72
N ILE A 98 -2.91 3.07 16.33
CA ILE A 98 -2.16 2.59 17.48
C ILE A 98 -3.06 2.41 18.70
N HIS A 99 -3.84 3.45 19.06
CA HIS A 99 -4.77 3.35 20.18
C HIS A 99 -5.80 2.25 19.97
N ARG A 100 -6.36 2.11 18.76
CA ARG A 100 -7.31 1.05 18.45
C ARG A 100 -6.74 -0.36 18.69
N LYS A 101 -5.44 -0.55 18.45
CA LYS A 101 -4.74 -1.81 18.74
C LYS A 101 -4.55 -2.01 20.25
N MET A 102 -4.06 -0.98 20.94
CA MET A 102 -3.84 -1.01 22.39
C MET A 102 -5.12 -1.23 23.19
N ASP A 103 -6.25 -0.70 22.73
CA ASP A 103 -7.57 -0.84 23.35
C ASP A 103 -8.20 -2.23 23.10
N GLY A 104 -7.59 -3.07 22.24
CA GLY A 104 -8.00 -4.45 22.02
C GLY A 104 -9.30 -4.63 21.24
N ASP A 105 -9.46 -3.95 20.10
CA ASP A 105 -10.69 -3.96 19.26
C ASP A 105 -11.09 -5.33 18.66
N GLY A 106 -10.52 -6.47 19.07
CA GLY A 106 -10.94 -7.85 18.70
C GLY A 106 -10.90 -8.21 17.20
N THR A 107 -10.64 -7.24 16.34
CA THR A 107 -10.56 -7.33 14.86
C THR A 107 -9.13 -7.31 14.36
N SER A 108 -8.15 -7.11 15.25
CA SER A 108 -6.73 -7.02 14.89
C SER A 108 -6.10 -8.41 14.78
N THR A 109 -5.37 -8.67 13.70
CA THR A 109 -4.49 -9.85 13.58
C THR A 109 -3.39 -9.80 14.64
N GLU A 110 -2.94 -10.94 15.14
CA GLU A 110 -1.87 -10.97 16.16
C GLU A 110 -0.49 -10.66 15.57
N ASP A 111 -0.25 -10.98 14.29
CA ASP A 111 1.06 -10.92 13.63
C ASP A 111 1.17 -9.73 12.65
N ASP A 112 1.18 -8.50 13.20
CA ASP A 112 1.43 -7.27 12.44
C ASP A 112 2.62 -6.49 13.00
N ILE A 113 3.14 -5.54 12.20
CA ILE A 113 4.36 -4.80 12.57
C ILE A 113 4.17 -4.02 13.88
N LEU A 114 2.97 -3.46 14.13
CA LEU A 114 2.70 -2.70 15.35
C LEU A 114 2.71 -3.56 16.60
N SER A 115 2.20 -4.80 16.54
CA SER A 115 2.23 -5.75 17.68
C SER A 115 3.64 -5.84 18.29
N HIS A 116 4.68 -5.87 17.47
CA HIS A 116 6.07 -5.96 17.94
C HIS A 116 6.55 -4.74 18.76
N TYR A 117 5.88 -3.59 18.66
CA TYR A 117 6.21 -2.39 19.44
C TYR A 117 5.30 -2.20 20.66
N VAL A 118 4.03 -2.58 20.56
CA VAL A 118 3.02 -2.30 21.61
C VAL A 118 2.82 -3.45 22.60
N ASP A 119 3.07 -4.68 22.19
CA ASP A 119 2.89 -5.87 23.04
C ASP A 119 4.16 -6.22 23.84
N ASP A 120 5.26 -5.47 23.65
CA ASP A 120 6.48 -5.65 24.44
C ASP A 120 6.20 -5.32 25.93
N PRO A 121 6.46 -6.26 26.87
CA PRO A 121 6.29 -6.00 28.30
C PRO A 121 7.20 -4.88 28.82
N ASN A 122 8.35 -4.65 28.17
CA ASN A 122 9.31 -3.60 28.51
C ASN A 122 9.66 -2.75 27.27
N PRO A 123 8.73 -1.90 26.79
CA PRO A 123 8.89 -1.19 25.55
C PRO A 123 10.01 -0.15 25.64
N ASP A 124 10.69 0.09 24.52
CA ASP A 124 11.71 1.14 24.45
C ASP A 124 11.07 2.52 24.68
N PRO A 125 11.61 3.36 25.59
CA PRO A 125 11.12 4.72 25.82
C PRO A 125 11.14 5.62 24.57
N GLU A 126 11.91 5.26 23.54
CA GLU A 126 11.88 5.93 22.23
C GLU A 126 10.56 5.71 21.48
N PHE A 127 9.91 4.56 21.68
CA PHE A 127 8.65 4.19 21.00
C PHE A 127 7.40 4.44 21.84
N LEU A 128 7.43 4.03 23.10
CA LEU A 128 6.34 4.23 24.06
C LEU A 128 6.86 4.97 25.28
N ASN A 129 6.17 6.04 25.69
CA ASN A 129 6.57 6.76 26.89
C ASN A 129 6.22 5.99 28.18
N ARG A 130 6.51 6.57 29.35
CA ARG A 130 6.24 5.93 30.66
C ARG A 130 4.78 5.57 30.90
N ASP A 131 3.87 6.31 30.29
CA ASP A 131 2.42 6.10 30.39
C ASP A 131 1.91 5.12 29.31
N ARG A 132 2.83 4.49 28.55
CA ARG A 132 2.58 3.65 27.38
C ARG A 132 1.91 4.39 26.21
N GLU A 133 2.01 5.71 26.15
CA GLU A 133 1.52 6.47 24.99
C GLU A 133 2.54 6.47 23.84
N PRO A 134 2.08 6.44 22.57
CA PRO A 134 2.94 6.47 21.40
C PRO A 134 3.71 7.79 21.32
N THR A 135 5.03 7.69 21.14
CA THR A 135 5.88 8.86 20.92
C THR A 135 5.74 9.41 19.50
N ASP A 136 6.17 10.65 19.28
CA ASP A 136 6.28 11.22 17.92
C ASP A 136 7.18 10.37 17.00
N PHE A 137 8.22 9.74 17.57
CA PHE A 137 9.11 8.86 16.82
C PHE A 137 8.40 7.59 16.33
N LEU A 138 7.62 6.93 17.20
CA LEU A 138 6.82 5.78 16.79
C LEU A 138 5.84 6.17 15.68
N ILE A 139 5.10 7.27 15.87
CA ILE A 139 4.12 7.73 14.88
C ILE A 139 4.77 8.00 13.52
N ARG A 140 5.92 8.70 13.50
CA ARG A 140 6.67 8.94 12.26
C ARG A 140 7.21 7.66 11.63
N THR A 141 7.65 6.70 12.45
CA THR A 141 8.11 5.39 11.98
C THR A 141 6.99 4.65 11.24
N PHE A 142 5.78 4.67 11.77
CA PHE A 142 4.62 4.06 11.14
C PHE A 142 4.15 4.79 9.87
N ILE A 143 4.25 6.12 9.83
CA ILE A 143 4.06 6.88 8.56
C ILE A 143 5.09 6.46 7.51
N ASN A 144 6.37 6.28 7.91
CA ASN A 144 7.42 5.83 7.00
C ASN A 144 7.14 4.42 6.46
N PHE A 145 6.69 3.48 7.30
CA PHE A 145 6.26 2.15 6.84
C PHE A 145 5.14 2.24 5.80
N MET A 146 4.13 3.09 6.05
CA MET A 146 3.04 3.27 5.09
C MET A 146 3.53 3.75 3.71
N VAL A 147 4.42 4.74 3.67
CA VAL A 147 5.01 5.25 2.42
C VAL A 147 5.88 4.18 1.74
N ALA A 148 6.75 3.53 2.52
CA ALA A 148 7.71 2.55 2.02
C ALA A 148 7.04 1.30 1.43
N MET A 149 5.87 0.90 1.95
CA MET A 149 5.11 -0.23 1.40
C MET A 149 4.22 0.20 0.25
N ARG A 150 3.47 1.31 0.40
CA ARG A 150 2.41 1.65 -0.55
C ARG A 150 2.93 2.00 -1.93
N ASP A 151 3.78 3.01 -2.04
CA ASP A 151 4.11 3.57 -3.36
C ASP A 151 4.95 2.61 -4.21
N PRO A 152 5.94 1.89 -3.64
CA PRO A 152 6.65 0.82 -4.35
C PRO A 152 5.74 -0.29 -4.87
N MET A 153 4.86 -0.83 -4.02
CA MET A 153 3.95 -1.91 -4.42
C MET A 153 2.92 -1.43 -5.45
N ARG A 154 2.33 -0.24 -5.26
CA ARG A 154 1.38 0.35 -6.21
C ARG A 154 2.00 0.52 -7.59
N SER A 155 3.22 1.04 -7.66
CA SER A 155 3.94 1.22 -8.93
C SER A 155 4.24 -0.13 -9.60
N ALA A 156 4.84 -1.07 -8.87
CA ALA A 156 5.20 -2.39 -9.38
C ALA A 156 3.98 -3.16 -9.93
N LEU A 157 2.88 -3.20 -9.18
CA LEU A 157 1.65 -3.87 -9.62
C LEU A 157 1.03 -3.20 -10.84
N SER A 158 1.03 -1.87 -10.89
CA SER A 158 0.46 -1.14 -12.02
C SER A 158 1.21 -1.45 -13.33
N TRP A 159 2.56 -1.45 -13.28
CA TRP A 159 3.39 -1.81 -14.42
C TRP A 159 3.26 -3.28 -14.81
N LEU A 160 3.20 -4.18 -13.83
CA LEU A 160 3.00 -5.60 -14.08
C LEU A 160 1.67 -5.85 -14.81
N VAL A 161 0.57 -5.29 -14.30
CA VAL A 161 -0.75 -5.45 -14.93
C VAL A 161 -0.77 -4.82 -16.32
N TYR A 162 -0.15 -3.64 -16.49
CA TYR A 162 -0.01 -3.00 -17.80
C TYR A 162 0.75 -3.90 -18.80
N ASN A 163 1.89 -4.48 -18.40
CA ASN A 163 2.69 -5.34 -19.25
C ASN A 163 1.93 -6.62 -19.62
N ILE A 164 1.26 -7.27 -18.66
CA ILE A 164 0.47 -8.47 -18.93
C ILE A 164 -0.72 -8.14 -19.87
N ALA A 165 -1.39 -7.00 -19.67
CA ALA A 165 -2.51 -6.58 -20.50
C ALA A 165 -2.10 -6.23 -21.94
N THR A 166 -0.90 -5.68 -22.14
CA THR A 166 -0.39 -5.25 -23.45
C THR A 166 0.37 -6.35 -24.21
N HIS A 167 0.72 -7.46 -23.55
CA HIS A 167 1.43 -8.59 -24.15
C HIS A 167 0.62 -9.89 -24.03
N PRO A 168 -0.28 -10.19 -25.00
CA PRO A 168 -1.14 -11.36 -24.95
C PRO A 168 -0.39 -12.70 -24.79
N HIS A 169 0.80 -12.82 -25.37
CA HIS A 169 1.65 -14.01 -25.19
C HIS A 169 2.05 -14.20 -23.72
N ALA A 170 2.42 -13.14 -23.01
CA ALA A 170 2.78 -13.23 -21.59
C ALA A 170 1.56 -13.62 -20.73
N MET A 171 0.39 -13.05 -21.03
CA MET A 171 -0.87 -13.43 -20.40
C MET A 171 -1.18 -14.92 -20.61
N LEU A 172 -1.01 -15.44 -21.84
CA LEU A 172 -1.26 -16.84 -22.17
C LEU A 172 -0.30 -17.78 -21.42
N ALA A 173 0.99 -17.48 -21.42
CA ALA A 173 1.99 -18.29 -20.70
C ALA A 173 1.71 -18.36 -19.18
N ILE A 174 1.33 -17.24 -18.55
CA ILE A 174 0.91 -17.24 -17.13
C ILE A 174 -0.35 -18.09 -16.92
N ARG A 175 -1.31 -18.05 -17.84
CA ARG A 175 -2.52 -18.89 -17.76
C ARG A 175 -2.21 -20.37 -17.91
N GLU A 176 -1.28 -20.74 -18.79
CA GLU A 176 -0.82 -22.12 -18.95
C GLU A 176 -0.14 -22.64 -17.69
N GLU A 177 0.66 -21.81 -17.03
CA GLU A 177 1.25 -22.12 -15.72
C GLU A 177 0.20 -22.32 -14.62
N LEU A 178 -0.87 -21.52 -14.61
CA LEU A 178 -1.96 -21.60 -13.61
C LEU A 178 -2.99 -22.71 -13.90
N ALA A 179 -3.15 -23.12 -15.15
CA ALA A 179 -4.15 -24.08 -15.59
C ALA A 179 -4.15 -25.42 -14.81
N PRO A 180 -3.00 -26.09 -14.56
CA PRO A 180 -3.01 -27.36 -13.82
C PRO A 180 -3.44 -27.18 -12.37
N ILE A 181 -3.09 -26.06 -11.73
CA ILE A 181 -3.49 -25.73 -10.35
C ILE A 181 -5.00 -25.48 -10.31
N ALA A 182 -5.52 -24.72 -11.27
CA ALA A 182 -6.95 -24.44 -11.38
C ALA A 182 -7.76 -25.72 -11.65
N ALA A 183 -7.27 -26.62 -12.51
CA ALA A 183 -7.94 -27.87 -12.85
C ALA A 183 -7.99 -28.88 -11.69
N ALA A 184 -7.03 -28.83 -10.77
CA ALA A 184 -7.00 -29.68 -9.57
C ALA A 184 -8.07 -29.30 -8.54
N ARG A 185 -8.70 -28.12 -8.67
CA ARG A 185 -9.72 -27.64 -7.74
C ARG A 185 -11.12 -28.02 -8.21
N LYS A 186 -12.01 -28.30 -7.25
CA LYS A 186 -13.44 -28.45 -7.51
C LYS A 186 -13.99 -27.10 -7.94
N TYR A 187 -14.28 -26.96 -9.23
CA TYR A 187 -14.91 -25.78 -9.79
C TYR A 187 -16.39 -25.72 -9.36
N ASP A 188 -16.75 -24.68 -8.60
CA ASP A 188 -18.11 -24.42 -8.11
C ASP A 188 -18.82 -23.32 -8.91
N GLY A 189 -18.24 -22.88 -10.04
CA GLY A 189 -18.75 -21.76 -10.83
C GLY A 189 -18.22 -20.39 -10.40
N GLY A 190 -17.37 -20.33 -9.37
CA GLY A 190 -16.77 -19.09 -8.86
C GLY A 190 -15.40 -18.71 -9.44
N VAL A 191 -14.84 -17.61 -8.92
CA VAL A 191 -13.46 -17.18 -9.19
C VAL A 191 -12.50 -18.12 -8.46
N VAL A 192 -11.52 -18.67 -9.19
CA VAL A 192 -10.46 -19.49 -8.59
C VAL A 192 -9.50 -18.60 -7.82
N VAL A 193 -9.41 -18.78 -6.50
CA VAL A 193 -8.48 -18.05 -5.62
C VAL A 193 -7.28 -18.93 -5.30
N PHE A 194 -6.10 -18.56 -5.79
CA PHE A 194 -4.86 -19.29 -5.55
C PHE A 194 -4.27 -18.96 -4.18
N GLN A 195 -3.75 -19.97 -3.48
CA GLN A 195 -3.00 -19.78 -2.25
C GLN A 195 -1.54 -19.42 -2.56
N PRO A 196 -0.85 -18.66 -1.68
CA PRO A 196 0.54 -18.28 -1.91
C PRO A 196 1.46 -19.47 -2.24
N ASP A 197 1.33 -20.59 -1.52
CA ASP A 197 2.14 -21.78 -1.71
C ASP A 197 1.94 -22.44 -3.08
N GLU A 198 0.75 -22.32 -3.69
CA GLU A 198 0.47 -22.89 -5.01
C GLU A 198 1.12 -22.07 -6.13
N THR A 199 1.27 -20.76 -5.92
CA THR A 199 1.84 -19.84 -6.91
C THR A 199 3.36 -19.67 -6.79
N LYS A 200 3.94 -20.25 -5.74
CA LYS A 200 5.35 -20.06 -5.41
C LYS A 200 6.28 -20.53 -6.52
N ASP A 201 5.97 -21.64 -7.17
CA ASP A 201 6.84 -22.29 -8.16
C ASP A 201 6.56 -21.87 -9.62
N LEU A 202 5.71 -20.85 -9.82
CA LEU A 202 5.36 -20.34 -11.15
C LEU A 202 6.50 -19.49 -11.74
N VAL A 203 7.28 -20.12 -12.62
CA VAL A 203 8.54 -19.56 -13.13
C VAL A 203 8.27 -18.36 -14.04
N TYR A 204 7.33 -18.48 -14.97
CA TYR A 204 6.98 -17.44 -15.92
C TYR A 204 6.27 -16.27 -15.23
N GLN A 205 5.36 -16.52 -14.28
CA GLN A 205 4.79 -15.45 -13.46
C GLN A 205 5.89 -14.63 -12.77
N ARG A 206 6.86 -15.31 -12.15
CA ARG A 206 7.98 -14.64 -11.48
C ARG A 206 8.87 -13.89 -12.48
N ALA A 207 9.14 -14.48 -13.65
CA ALA A 207 9.89 -13.83 -14.72
C ALA A 207 9.18 -12.56 -15.22
N ALA A 208 7.87 -12.58 -15.43
CA ALA A 208 7.09 -11.42 -15.84
C ALA A 208 7.12 -10.30 -14.79
N MET A 209 7.08 -10.66 -13.51
CA MET A 209 7.24 -9.71 -12.40
C MET A 209 8.64 -9.07 -12.43
N PHE A 210 9.71 -9.87 -12.51
CA PHE A 210 11.08 -9.34 -12.55
C PHE A 210 11.35 -8.52 -13.80
N GLU A 211 10.84 -8.93 -14.96
CA GLU A 211 10.98 -8.17 -16.20
C GLU A 211 10.24 -6.82 -16.11
N SER A 212 9.08 -6.79 -15.47
CA SER A 212 8.36 -5.53 -15.21
C SER A 212 9.16 -4.60 -14.31
N LEU A 213 9.80 -5.12 -13.24
CA LEU A 213 10.67 -4.34 -12.37
C LEU A 213 11.97 -3.88 -13.05
N ARG A 214 12.50 -4.69 -13.99
CA ARG A 214 13.68 -4.34 -14.78
C ARG A 214 13.39 -3.19 -15.75
N LEU A 215 12.22 -3.22 -16.41
CA LEU A 215 11.80 -2.17 -17.35
C LEU A 215 11.35 -0.89 -16.65
N TYR A 216 10.69 -1.02 -15.49
CA TYR A 216 10.11 0.08 -14.74
C TYR A 216 10.61 0.04 -13.27
N PRO A 217 11.86 0.45 -13.02
CA PRO A 217 12.41 0.46 -11.68
C PRO A 217 11.64 1.45 -10.80
N ILE A 218 11.38 1.05 -9.55
CA ILE A 218 10.58 1.81 -8.59
C ILE A 218 11.26 3.14 -8.21
N ALA A 219 12.60 3.15 -8.17
CA ALA A 219 13.42 4.32 -7.91
C ALA A 219 14.44 4.51 -9.05
N PRO A 220 14.07 5.24 -10.12
CA PRO A 220 14.94 5.42 -11.30
C PRO A 220 16.01 6.50 -11.12
N LEU A 221 15.96 7.27 -10.03
CA LEU A 221 16.90 8.35 -9.73
C LEU A 221 17.86 7.86 -8.63
N GLU A 222 19.10 7.57 -9.02
CA GLU A 222 20.27 7.49 -8.13
C GLU A 222 21.12 8.76 -8.28
#